data_AF-A0A9E3C6K0-F1
#
_entry.id   AF-A0A9E3C6K0-F1
#
_cell.length_a   1.000
_cell.length_b   1.000
_cell.length_c   1.000
_cell.angle_alpha   90.00
_cell.angle_beta   90.00
_cell.angle_gamma   90.00
#
_symmetry.space_group_name_H-M   'P 1'
#
loop_
_entity.id
_entity.type
_entity.pdbx_description
1 polymer ?
#
loop_
_entity_poly.entity_id
_entity_poly.type
_entity_poly.pdbx_seq_one_letter_code
_entity_poly.pdbx_strand_id
1 'polypeptide(L)'
;MPVPPHLRHLTGGESSAPEHRLVMAMHLKRALLPTESVHHRDGNRRNNAIANLELWSRWQPSGQRVADKLEWATAILEQYAPERLAKLE
;
A
#
# COMPACT_ATOMS: atom_id res chain seq x y z
N MET A 1 9.81 -15.17 -3.74
CA MET A 1 11.21 -15.05 -4.16
C MET A 1 12.06 -14.82 -2.92
N PRO A 2 13.29 -15.35 -2.85
CA PRO A 2 14.18 -15.10 -1.73
C PRO A 2 14.44 -13.60 -1.57
N VAL A 3 14.42 -13.14 -0.32
CA VAL A 3 14.63 -11.73 0.05
C VAL A 3 16.04 -11.61 0.66
N PRO A 4 16.95 -10.83 0.02
CA PRO A 4 18.27 -10.56 0.57
C PRO A 4 18.21 -9.97 1.98
N PRO A 5 19.17 -10.28 2.89
CA PRO A 5 19.14 -9.78 4.27
C PRO A 5 18.93 -8.27 4.40
N HIS A 6 19.56 -7.47 3.55
CA HIS A 6 19.44 -6.01 3.57
C HIS A 6 18.05 -5.49 3.15
N LEU A 7 17.21 -6.30 2.49
CA LEU A 7 15.84 -5.95 2.08
C LEU A 7 14.76 -6.52 3.00
N ARG A 8 15.11 -7.35 4.00
CA ARG A 8 14.10 -7.99 4.87
C ARG A 8 13.28 -6.99 5.70
N HIS A 9 13.80 -5.78 5.92
CA HIS A 9 13.03 -4.70 6.54
C HIS A 9 11.78 -4.30 5.73
N LEU A 10 11.77 -4.56 4.41
CA LEU A 10 10.61 -4.30 3.53
C LEU A 10 9.55 -5.41 3.56
N THR A 11 9.86 -6.54 4.20
CA THR A 11 9.01 -7.74 4.25
C THR A 11 8.69 -8.16 5.68
N GLY A 12 8.89 -7.27 6.66
CA GLY A 12 8.65 -7.58 8.08
C GLY A 12 9.63 -8.60 8.66
N GLY A 13 10.82 -8.73 8.07
CA GLY A 13 11.85 -9.71 8.48
C GLY A 13 11.85 -10.99 7.65
N GLU A 14 10.84 -11.20 6.80
CA GLU A 14 10.67 -12.44 6.05
C GLU A 14 11.78 -12.68 5.01
N SER A 15 12.26 -13.92 4.94
CA SER A 15 13.30 -14.34 4.00
C SER A 15 12.77 -14.69 2.60
N SER A 16 11.45 -14.70 2.43
CA SER A 16 10.78 -14.90 1.14
C SER A 16 9.52 -14.03 1.06
N ALA A 17 9.26 -13.44 -0.10
CA ALA A 17 8.06 -12.64 -0.34
C ALA A 17 7.56 -12.77 -1.79
N PRO A 18 6.27 -12.51 -2.07
CA PRO A 18 5.79 -12.33 -3.43
C PRO A 18 6.53 -11.19 -4.13
N GLU A 19 7.01 -11.42 -5.36
CA GLU A 19 7.84 -10.46 -6.09
C GLU A 19 7.17 -9.09 -6.22
N HIS A 20 5.91 -9.04 -6.67
CA HIS A 20 5.16 -7.79 -6.80
C HIS A 20 5.05 -7.00 -5.49
N ARG A 21 4.95 -7.69 -4.33
CA ARG A 21 4.92 -7.02 -3.03
C ARG A 21 6.27 -6.42 -2.69
N LEU A 22 7.36 -7.15 -2.95
CA LEU A 22 8.71 -6.65 -2.72
C LEU A 22 9.03 -5.46 -3.64
N VAL A 23 8.68 -5.54 -4.93
CA VAL A 23 8.86 -4.44 -5.89
C VAL A 23 8.11 -3.19 -5.43
N MET A 24 6.85 -3.32 -5.02
CA MET A 24 6.09 -2.19 -4.49
C MET A 24 6.69 -1.63 -3.20
N ALA A 25 7.09 -2.49 -2.25
CA ALA A 25 7.69 -2.05 -0.99
C ALA A 25 9.01 -1.30 -1.22
N MET A 26 9.84 -1.74 -2.17
CA MET A 26 11.05 -1.03 -2.59
C MET A 26 10.73 0.35 -3.18
N HIS A 27 9.70 0.45 -4.02
CA HIS A 27 9.25 1.73 -4.59
C HIS A 27 8.77 2.71 -3.51
N LEU A 28 7.98 2.22 -2.53
CA LEU A 28 7.49 3.00 -1.40
C LEU A 28 8.55 3.29 -0.33
N LYS A 29 9.69 2.60 -0.37
CA LYS A 29 10.77 2.64 0.64
C LYS A 29 10.29 2.26 2.05
N ARG A 30 9.23 1.46 2.14
CA ARG A 30 8.70 0.90 3.40
C ARG A 30 7.99 -0.41 3.12
N ALA A 31 7.80 -1.21 4.17
CA ALA A 31 6.93 -2.38 4.08
C ALA A 31 5.49 -1.96 3.74
N LEU A 32 4.78 -2.87 3.06
CA LEU A 32 3.35 -2.73 2.85
C LEU A 32 2.60 -2.87 4.17
N LEU A 33 1.62 -2.00 4.37
CA LEU A 33 0.74 -2.05 5.54
C LEU A 33 -0.17 -3.28 5.48
N PRO A 34 -0.69 -3.76 6.63
CA PRO A 34 -1.68 -4.83 6.65
C PRO A 34 -2.96 -4.51 5.85
N THR A 35 -3.27 -3.22 5.72
CA THR A 35 -4.41 -2.68 4.97
C THR A 35 -4.13 -2.47 3.49
N GLU A 36 -2.91 -2.74 3.02
CA GLU A 36 -2.47 -2.49 1.65
C GLU A 36 -2.35 -3.78 0.82
N SER A 37 -2.52 -3.58 -0.49
CA SER A 37 -2.38 -4.63 -1.47
C SER A 37 -1.83 -4.13 -2.78
N VAL A 38 -1.33 -5.08 -3.58
CA VAL A 38 -0.72 -4.78 -4.86
C VAL A 38 -1.52 -5.50 -5.94
N HIS A 39 -1.98 -4.75 -6.92
CA HIS A 39 -2.73 -5.24 -8.07
C HIS A 39 -1.90 -5.07 -9.36
N HIS A 40 -2.10 -5.98 -10.31
CA HIS A 40 -1.50 -5.91 -11.65
C HIS A 40 -2.49 -5.26 -12.61
N ARG A 41 -2.08 -4.19 -13.30
CA ARG A 41 -2.94 -3.45 -14.25
C ARG A 41 -3.37 -4.31 -15.43
N ASP A 42 -2.46 -5.12 -15.96
CA ASP A 42 -2.68 -6.00 -17.11
C ASP A 42 -3.26 -7.38 -16.75
N GLY A 43 -3.47 -7.67 -15.46
CA GLY A 43 -3.89 -8.98 -14.97
C GLY A 43 -2.83 -10.08 -15.05
N ASN A 44 -1.65 -9.80 -15.63
CA ASN A 44 -0.56 -10.75 -15.76
C ASN A 44 0.28 -10.79 -14.48
N ARG A 45 0.05 -11.81 -13.66
CA ARG A 45 0.74 -12.05 -12.38
C ARG A 45 2.27 -12.22 -12.49
N ARG A 46 2.80 -12.42 -13.70
CA ARG A 46 4.24 -12.52 -13.96
C ARG A 46 4.88 -11.18 -14.32
N ASN A 47 4.09 -10.17 -14.72
CA ASN A 47 4.60 -8.85 -15.06
C ASN A 47 4.72 -7.98 -13.80
N ASN A 48 5.84 -8.12 -13.09
CA ASN A 48 6.08 -7.43 -11.82
C ASN A 48 6.77 -6.07 -11.97
N ALA A 49 6.80 -5.49 -13.17
CA ALA A 49 7.34 -4.15 -13.39
C ALA A 49 6.52 -3.11 -12.60
N ILE A 50 7.19 -2.18 -11.89
CA ILE A 50 6.50 -1.21 -11.01
C ILE A 50 5.43 -0.40 -11.75
N ALA A 51 5.64 -0.07 -13.03
CA ALA A 51 4.65 0.63 -13.85
C ALA A 51 3.35 -0.19 -14.08
N ASN A 52 3.42 -1.52 -14.00
CA ASN A 52 2.28 -2.43 -14.10
C ASN A 52 1.62 -2.72 -12.75
N LEU A 53 2.19 -2.23 -11.64
CA LEU A 53 1.67 -2.47 -10.29
C LEU A 53 0.90 -1.26 -9.77
N GLU A 54 -0.14 -1.53 -8.99
CA GLU A 54 -0.93 -0.54 -8.29
C GLU A 54 -1.01 -0.86 -6.81
N LEU A 55 -0.80 0.16 -5.97
CA LEU A 55 -1.06 0.07 -4.55
C LEU A 55 -2.55 0.35 -4.29
N TRP A 56 -3.21 -0.57 -3.60
CA TRP A 56 -4.62 -0.52 -3.27
C TRP A 56 -4.79 -0.55 -1.75
N SER A 57 -5.56 0.39 -1.19
CA SER A 57 -6.04 0.32 0.19
C SER A 57 -7.28 -0.56 0.24
N ARG A 58 -7.29 -1.58 1.10
CA ARG A 58 -8.43 -2.50 1.26
C ARG A 58 -9.33 -2.15 2.45
N TRP A 59 -8.84 -1.34 3.39
CA TRP A 59 -9.60 -1.06 4.60
C TRP A 59 -10.51 0.14 4.41
N GLN A 60 -11.80 -0.10 4.62
CA GLN A 60 -12.85 0.90 4.70
C GLN A 60 -13.84 0.46 5.78
N PRO A 61 -14.38 1.39 6.58
CA PRO A 61 -15.26 1.02 7.66
C PRO A 61 -16.66 0.62 7.11
N SER A 62 -17.21 -0.53 7.55
CA SER A 62 -18.47 -1.11 7.07
C SER A 62 -19.69 -0.63 7.88
N GLY A 63 -20.83 -0.36 7.24
CA GLY A 63 -22.09 -0.05 7.95
C GLY A 63 -22.07 1.25 8.75
N GLN A 64 -21.46 2.30 8.20
CA GLN A 64 -21.03 3.48 8.96
C GLN A 64 -21.88 4.73 8.80
N ARG A 65 -21.85 5.57 9.84
CA ARG A 65 -22.43 6.92 9.83
C ARG A 65 -21.53 7.85 9.01
N VAL A 66 -22.04 9.05 8.73
CA VAL A 66 -21.28 10.09 8.02
C VAL A 66 -19.99 10.45 8.77
N ALA A 67 -20.03 10.55 10.10
CA ALA A 67 -18.85 10.87 10.90
C ALA A 67 -17.71 9.85 10.72
N ASP A 68 -18.01 8.55 10.76
CA ASP A 68 -16.96 7.51 10.65
C ASP A 68 -16.37 7.50 9.21
N LYS A 69 -17.15 7.89 8.19
CA LYS A 69 -16.64 8.10 6.82
C LYS A 69 -15.71 9.32 6.72
N LEU A 70 -16.04 10.41 7.39
CA LEU A 70 -15.22 11.62 7.40
C LEU A 70 -13.90 11.35 8.12
N GLU A 71 -13.94 10.66 9.26
CA GLU A 71 -12.74 10.24 9.98
C GLU A 71 -11.84 9.35 9.12
N TRP A 72 -12.43 8.36 8.43
CA TRP A 72 -11.68 7.53 7.49
C TRP A 72 -11.08 8.33 6.33
N ALA A 73 -11.84 9.25 5.75
CA ALA A 73 -11.35 10.11 4.67
C ALA A 73 -10.15 10.95 5.12
N THR A 74 -10.23 11.53 6.31
CA THR A 74 -9.11 12.27 6.92
C THR A 74 -7.89 11.37 7.11
N ALA A 75 -8.06 10.18 7.71
CA ALA A 75 -6.96 9.24 7.93
C ALA A 75 -6.28 8.79 6.62
N ILE A 76 -7.06 8.56 5.56
CA ILE A 76 -6.53 8.27 4.21
C ILE A 76 -5.72 9.45 3.67
N LEU A 77 -6.21 10.67 3.81
CA LEU A 77 -5.49 11.85 3.35
C LEU A 77 -4.21 12.07 4.15
N GLU A 78 -4.25 12.00 5.48
CA GLU A 78 -3.06 12.10 6.33
C GLU A 78 -1.98 11.09 5.93
N GLN A 79 -2.39 9.88 5.56
CA GLN A 79 -1.48 8.81 5.20
C GLN A 79 -0.87 8.95 3.79
N TYR A 80 -1.67 9.34 2.80
CA TYR A 80 -1.27 9.24 1.38
C TYR A 80 -1.12 10.59 0.68
N ALA A 81 -1.74 11.65 1.18
CA ALA A 81 -1.76 12.97 0.56
C ALA A 81 -2.00 14.09 1.60
N PRO A 82 -1.17 14.21 2.66
CA PRO A 82 -1.40 15.15 3.76
C PRO A 82 -1.48 16.60 3.28
N GLU A 83 -0.82 16.94 2.18
CA GLU A 83 -0.88 18.26 1.55
C GLU A 83 -2.30 18.67 1.08
N ARG A 84 -3.21 17.70 0.91
CA ARG A 84 -4.61 17.97 0.51
C ARG A 84 -5.52 18.39 1.66
N LEU A 85 -5.06 18.26 2.91
CA LEU A 85 -5.84 18.67 4.09
C LEU A 85 -5.88 20.19 4.28
N ALA A 86 -4.87 20.92 3.78
CA ALA A 86 -4.70 22.36 3.97
C ALA A 86 -5.72 23.26 3.24
N LYS A 87 -6.76 22.70 2.60
CA LYS A 87 -7.81 23.47 1.89
C LYS A 87 -9.12 23.62 2.66
N LEU A 88 -9.11 23.30 3.96
CA LEU A 88 -10.31 23.31 4.81
C LEU A 88 -10.36 24.47 5.82
N GLU A 89 -9.46 25.44 5.71
CA GLU A 89 -9.50 26.70 6.48
C GLU A 89 -10.05 27.87 5.65
#